data_AF-A0A3S7MGA7-F1
#
_entry.id   AF-A0A3S7MGA7-F1
#
_cell.length_a   1.000
_cell.length_b   1.000
_cell.length_c   1.000
_cell.angle_alpha   90.00
_cell.angle_beta   90.00
_cell.angle_gamma   90.00
#
_symmetry.space_group_name_H-M   'P 1'
#
loop_
_entity.id
_entity.type
_entity.pdbx_description
1 polymer ?
#
loop_
_entity_poly.entity_id
_entity_poly.type
_entity_poly.pdbx_seq_one_letter_code
_entity_poly.pdbx_strand_id
1 'polypeptide(L)'
;MKIIFFLLLFFNLLFLMTNHPLSMGCILLLQTIMASLMCSLNMSTYLLSYILFLIFVGGMLVLFMYMSSIASNEKFYSMNITIIIIMMSISLIAIMIPSMSLNNEMYNNNISLINPYINMMMVKLYSFPSGLMTLMIIIYLLFTLIVVSNIVGIKFSPLRSYS
;
A
#
# COMPACT_ATOMS: atom_id res chain seq x y z
N MET A 1 -6.21 -9.04 -14.32
CA MET A 1 -6.60 -7.63 -14.12
C MET A 1 -7.99 -7.45 -13.52
N LYS A 2 -9.08 -7.80 -14.21
CA LYS A 2 -10.45 -7.57 -13.71
C LYS A 2 -10.68 -8.15 -12.30
N ILE A 3 -10.31 -9.41 -12.08
CA ILE A 3 -10.46 -10.10 -10.79
C ILE A 3 -9.72 -9.36 -9.67
N ILE A 4 -8.46 -8.98 -9.92
CA ILE A 4 -7.64 -8.27 -8.93
C ILE A 4 -8.20 -6.87 -8.65
N PHE A 5 -8.70 -6.18 -9.68
CA PHE A 5 -9.34 -4.87 -9.53
C PHE A 5 -10.62 -4.95 -8.68
N PHE A 6 -11.45 -5.98 -8.88
CA PHE A 6 -12.64 -6.18 -8.06
C PHE A 6 -12.31 -6.60 -6.62
N LEU A 7 -11.27 -7.41 -6.43
CA LEU A 7 -10.74 -7.72 -5.08
C LEU A 7 -10.24 -6.46 -4.37
N LEU A 8 -9.54 -5.55 -5.09
CA LEU A 8 -9.11 -4.26 -4.55
C LEU A 8 -10.30 -3.40 -4.11
N LEU A 9 -11.34 -3.31 -4.92
CA LEU A 9 -12.57 -2.60 -4.55
C LEU A 9 -13.23 -3.20 -3.31
N PHE A 10 -13.29 -4.53 -3.23
CA PHE A 10 -13.85 -5.23 -2.08
C PHE A 10 -13.08 -4.93 -0.78
N PHE A 11 -11.75 -4.99 -0.81
CA PHE A 11 -10.92 -4.68 0.37
C PHE A 11 -11.02 -3.20 0.79
N ASN A 12 -11.13 -2.26 -0.15
CA ASN A 12 -11.36 -0.84 0.19
C ASN A 12 -12.70 -0.63 0.93
N LEU A 13 -13.74 -1.36 0.53
CA LEU A 13 -15.04 -1.28 1.20
C LEU A 13 -14.99 -1.94 2.59
N LEU A 14 -14.27 -3.05 2.75
CA LEU A 14 -14.05 -3.67 4.07
C LEU A 14 -13.29 -2.73 5.01
N PHE A 15 -12.28 -2.02 4.50
CA PHE A 15 -11.49 -1.06 5.27
C PHE A 15 -12.37 0.03 5.89
N LEU A 16 -13.30 0.60 5.11
CA LEU A 16 -14.23 1.62 5.61
C LEU A 16 -15.14 1.13 6.74
N MET A 17 -15.36 -0.18 6.86
CA MET A 17 -16.28 -0.78 7.83
C MET A 17 -15.59 -1.30 9.09
N THR A 18 -14.26 -1.41 9.09
CA THR A 18 -13.51 -1.90 10.26
C THR A 18 -13.17 -0.76 11.21
N ASN A 19 -13.57 -0.91 12.47
CA ASN A 19 -13.25 0.06 13.52
C ASN A 19 -11.99 -0.31 14.31
N HIS A 20 -11.61 -1.59 14.36
CA HIS A 20 -10.48 -2.03 15.16
C HIS A 20 -9.14 -1.81 14.42
N PRO A 21 -8.15 -1.12 15.03
CA PRO A 21 -6.91 -0.73 14.36
C PRO A 21 -6.11 -1.94 13.83
N LEU A 22 -6.17 -3.08 14.54
CA LEU A 22 -5.51 -4.31 14.10
C LEU A 22 -6.13 -4.89 12.81
N SER A 23 -7.47 -4.95 12.74
CA SER A 23 -8.13 -5.50 11.54
C SER A 23 -7.98 -4.55 10.36
N MET A 24 -7.98 -3.25 10.63
CA MET A 24 -7.66 -2.19 9.68
C MET A 24 -6.26 -2.38 9.06
N GLY A 25 -5.25 -2.67 9.89
CA GLY A 25 -3.89 -2.96 9.44
C GLY A 25 -3.79 -4.25 8.60
N CYS A 26 -4.51 -5.32 8.99
CA CYS A 26 -4.56 -6.56 8.22
C CYS A 26 -5.20 -6.37 6.84
N ILE A 27 -6.29 -5.60 6.75
CA ILE A 27 -6.96 -5.29 5.47
C ILE A 27 -6.03 -4.47 4.58
N LEU A 28 -5.32 -3.47 5.14
CA LEU A 28 -4.34 -2.68 4.39
C LEU A 28 -3.18 -3.54 3.86
N LEU A 29 -2.66 -4.49 4.63
CA LEU A 29 -1.63 -5.40 4.17
C LEU A 29 -2.10 -6.21 2.94
N LEU A 30 -3.31 -6.79 2.99
CA LEU A 30 -3.88 -7.52 1.86
C LEU A 30 -4.10 -6.61 0.64
N GLN A 31 -4.58 -5.38 0.86
CA GLN A 31 -4.78 -4.40 -0.20
C GLN A 31 -3.45 -4.01 -0.88
N THR A 32 -2.40 -3.77 -0.10
CA THR A 32 -1.08 -3.37 -0.63
C THR A 32 -0.43 -4.49 -1.44
N ILE A 33 -0.58 -5.76 -1.03
CA ILE A 33 -0.18 -6.92 -1.83
C ILE A 33 -0.89 -6.89 -3.19
N MET A 34 -2.22 -6.75 -3.21
CA MET A 34 -3.00 -6.73 -4.45
C MET A 34 -2.67 -5.52 -5.35
N ALA A 35 -2.41 -4.35 -4.75
CA ALA A 35 -2.00 -3.16 -5.49
C ALA A 35 -0.61 -3.31 -6.13
N SER A 36 0.34 -3.91 -5.41
CA SER A 36 1.69 -4.17 -5.94
C SER A 36 1.66 -5.15 -7.12
N LEU A 37 0.79 -6.17 -7.06
CA LEU A 37 0.55 -7.11 -8.15
C LEU A 37 -0.11 -6.45 -9.37
N MET A 38 -1.04 -5.51 -9.18
CA MET A 38 -1.57 -4.73 -10.32
C MET A 38 -0.50 -3.87 -10.97
N CYS A 39 0.37 -3.23 -10.17
CA CYS A 39 1.47 -2.44 -10.71
C CYS A 39 2.47 -3.30 -11.48
N SER A 40 2.79 -4.49 -10.99
CA SER A 40 3.74 -5.41 -11.64
C SER A 40 3.22 -5.91 -12.98
N LEU A 41 1.91 -6.13 -13.11
CA LEU A 41 1.30 -6.60 -14.34
C LEU A 41 1.11 -5.48 -15.39
N ASN A 42 1.05 -4.21 -14.97
CA ASN A 42 0.89 -3.07 -15.88
C ASN A 42 2.24 -2.49 -16.37
N MET A 43 3.31 -2.65 -15.59
CA MET A 43 4.61 -2.07 -15.90
C MET A 43 5.49 -3.08 -16.64
N SER A 44 6.35 -2.58 -17.54
CA SER A 44 7.34 -3.42 -18.24
C SER A 44 8.45 -3.95 -17.32
N THR A 45 8.63 -3.34 -16.13
CA THR A 45 9.68 -3.70 -15.17
C THR A 45 9.10 -3.92 -13.78
N TYR A 46 9.47 -5.02 -13.14
CA TYR A 46 8.98 -5.41 -11.82
C TYR A 46 9.61 -4.63 -10.65
N LEU A 47 10.68 -3.87 -10.88
CA LEU A 47 11.46 -3.21 -9.81
C LEU A 47 10.62 -2.16 -9.05
N LEU A 48 9.80 -1.38 -9.75
CA LEU A 48 8.92 -0.39 -9.13
C LEU A 48 7.87 -1.06 -8.22
N SER A 49 7.22 -2.13 -8.70
CA SER A 49 6.24 -2.88 -7.90
C SER A 49 6.89 -3.54 -6.68
N TYR A 50 8.14 -3.97 -6.79
CA TYR A 50 8.88 -4.56 -5.68
C TYR A 50 9.24 -3.52 -4.60
N ILE A 51 9.74 -2.34 -5.00
CA ILE A 51 10.03 -1.24 -4.06
C ILE A 51 8.75 -0.80 -3.34
N LEU A 52 7.64 -0.66 -4.07
CA LEU A 52 6.33 -0.33 -3.47
C LEU A 52 5.92 -1.36 -2.41
N PHE A 53 6.04 -2.66 -2.72
CA PHE A 53 5.70 -3.72 -1.78
C PHE A 53 6.52 -3.63 -0.48
N LEU A 54 7.84 -3.48 -0.59
CA LEU A 54 8.73 -3.41 0.58
C LEU A 54 8.42 -2.23 1.51
N ILE A 55 8.21 -1.04 0.94
CA ILE A 55 7.95 0.17 1.73
C ILE A 55 6.63 0.04 2.50
N PHE A 56 5.57 -0.45 1.85
CA PHE A 56 4.26 -0.58 2.49
C PHE A 56 4.25 -1.67 3.56
N VAL A 57 4.87 -2.84 3.32
CA VAL A 57 4.96 -3.89 4.35
C VAL A 57 5.79 -3.43 5.54
N GLY A 58 6.94 -2.78 5.30
CA GLY A 58 7.79 -2.24 6.36
C GLY A 58 7.06 -1.21 7.24
N GLY A 59 6.36 -0.25 6.62
CA GLY A 59 5.61 0.78 7.35
C GLY A 59 4.43 0.21 8.15
N MET A 60 3.71 -0.76 7.59
CA MET A 60 2.57 -1.40 8.27
C MET A 60 3.01 -2.25 9.47
N LEU A 61 4.17 -2.91 9.41
CA LEU A 61 4.70 -3.65 10.56
C LEU A 61 5.06 -2.74 11.74
N VAL A 62 5.63 -1.56 11.49
CA VAL A 62 5.92 -0.58 12.54
C VAL A 62 4.64 -0.06 13.19
N LEU A 63 3.62 0.27 12.38
CA LEU A 63 2.30 0.66 12.89
C LEU A 63 1.63 -0.44 13.70
N PHE A 64 1.77 -1.71 13.27
CA PHE A 64 1.25 -2.87 14.00
C PHE A 64 1.89 -3.01 15.40
N MET A 65 3.22 -2.88 15.49
CA MET A 65 3.92 -2.92 16.78
C MET A 65 3.50 -1.77 17.70
N TYR A 66 3.31 -0.57 17.15
CA TYR A 66 2.86 0.58 17.93
C TYR A 66 1.45 0.36 18.49
N MET A 67 0.49 -0.03 17.65
CA MET A 67 -0.89 -0.21 18.08
C MET A 67 -1.09 -1.37 19.05
N SER A 68 -0.38 -2.48 18.88
CA SER A 68 -0.44 -3.61 19.83
C SER A 68 0.17 -3.26 21.19
N SER A 69 1.09 -2.29 21.26
CA SER A 69 1.68 -1.82 22.52
C SER A 69 0.78 -0.85 23.31
N ILE A 70 -0.20 -0.22 22.66
CA ILE A 70 -1.03 0.86 23.24
C ILE A 70 -2.48 0.42 23.47
N ALA A 71 -3.05 -0.41 22.61
CA ALA A 71 -4.44 -0.82 22.74
C ALA A 71 -4.57 -2.04 23.67
N SER A 72 -5.51 -1.98 24.62
CA SER A 72 -6.04 -3.19 25.24
C SER A 72 -6.66 -4.10 24.17
N ASN A 73 -6.55 -5.42 24.32
CA ASN A 73 -7.21 -6.41 23.46
C ASN A 73 -8.75 -6.33 23.59
N GLU A 74 -9.34 -5.27 23.07
CA GLU A 74 -10.79 -5.10 23.05
C GLU A 74 -11.39 -6.17 22.13
N LYS A 75 -12.55 -6.70 22.54
CA LYS A 75 -13.23 -7.75 21.79
C LYS A 75 -13.59 -7.20 20.41
N PHE A 76 -13.27 -7.94 19.36
CA PHE A 76 -13.64 -7.61 18.00
C PHE A 76 -15.16 -7.45 17.90
N TYR A 77 -15.62 -6.23 17.63
CA TYR A 77 -17.00 -5.99 17.23
C TYR A 77 -17.24 -6.71 15.90
N SER A 78 -18.23 -7.61 15.90
CA SER A 78 -18.61 -8.36 14.70
C SER A 78 -19.09 -7.40 13.63
N MET A 79 -18.41 -7.37 12.48
CA MET A 79 -18.92 -6.70 11.30
C MET A 79 -20.26 -7.32 10.90
N ASN A 80 -21.18 -6.49 10.40
CA ASN A 80 -22.47 -6.97 9.90
C ASN A 80 -22.24 -7.89 8.69
N ILE A 81 -22.32 -9.21 8.93
CA ILE A 81 -22.07 -10.27 7.95
C ILE A 81 -22.95 -10.10 6.70
N THR A 82 -24.16 -9.56 6.85
CA THR A 82 -25.08 -9.26 5.76
C THR A 82 -24.52 -8.24 4.77
N ILE A 83 -23.84 -7.19 5.25
CA ILE A 83 -23.20 -6.17 4.41
C ILE A 83 -22.05 -6.79 3.63
N ILE A 84 -21.26 -7.65 4.27
CA ILE A 84 -20.13 -8.34 3.62
C ILE A 84 -20.64 -9.26 2.49
N ILE A 85 -21.73 -10.00 2.71
CA ILE A 85 -22.32 -10.88 1.70
C ILE A 85 -22.86 -10.09 0.51
N ILE A 86 -23.53 -8.96 0.75
CA ILE A 86 -24.03 -8.09 -0.33
C ILE A 86 -22.86 -7.50 -1.14
N MET A 87 -21.77 -7.10 -0.47
CA MET A 87 -20.61 -6.56 -1.18
C MET A 87 -19.87 -7.63 -1.99
N MET A 88 -19.83 -8.88 -1.50
CA MET A 88 -19.30 -10.01 -2.27
C MET A 88 -20.17 -10.35 -3.48
N SER A 89 -21.49 -10.27 -3.37
CA SER A 89 -22.37 -10.55 -4.52
C SER A 89 -22.24 -9.48 -5.60
N ILE A 90 -22.10 -8.20 -5.22
CA ILE A 90 -21.87 -7.09 -6.17
C ILE A 90 -20.54 -7.28 -6.91
N SER A 91 -19.47 -7.66 -6.21
CA SER A 91 -18.17 -7.87 -6.84
C SER A 91 -18.18 -9.06 -7.81
N LEU A 92 -18.91 -10.13 -7.49
CA LEU A 92 -19.09 -11.30 -8.36
C LEU A 92 -19.90 -10.97 -9.62
N ILE A 93 -21.00 -10.21 -9.48
CA ILE A 93 -21.81 -9.77 -10.62
C ILE A 93 -20.97 -8.93 -11.57
N ALA A 94 -20.11 -8.05 -11.05
CA ALA A 94 -19.28 -7.17 -11.85
C ALA A 94 -18.18 -7.92 -12.64
N ILE A 95 -17.72 -9.08 -12.16
CA ILE A 95 -16.80 -9.96 -12.89
C ILE A 95 -17.46 -10.56 -14.13
N MET A 96 -18.76 -10.88 -14.05
CA MET A 96 -19.52 -11.51 -15.12
C MET A 96 -19.82 -10.57 -16.30
N ILE A 97 -19.57 -9.27 -16.16
CA ILE A 97 -19.79 -8.29 -17.23
C ILE A 97 -18.67 -8.45 -18.29
N PRO A 98 -18.98 -8.98 -19.48
CA PRO A 98 -17.97 -9.36 -20.46
C PRO A 98 -17.32 -8.11 -21.10
N SER A 99 -17.99 -6.96 -21.10
CA SER A 99 -17.69 -5.78 -21.92
C SER A 99 -16.39 -5.03 -21.58
N MET A 100 -15.72 -5.34 -20.47
CA MET A 100 -14.36 -4.80 -20.24
C MET A 100 -13.30 -5.62 -20.97
N SER A 101 -13.45 -5.85 -22.27
CA SER A 101 -12.33 -6.24 -23.12
C SER A 101 -11.40 -5.03 -23.21
N LEU A 102 -10.66 -4.76 -22.14
CA LEU A 102 -9.46 -3.93 -22.18
C LEU A 102 -8.60 -4.53 -23.28
N ASN A 103 -8.48 -3.77 -24.36
CA ASN A 103 -7.92 -4.19 -25.63
C ASN A 103 -6.57 -4.90 -25.40
N ASN A 104 -6.55 -6.23 -25.38
CA ASN A 104 -5.36 -7.04 -25.11
C ASN A 104 -4.27 -6.81 -26.17
N GLU A 105 -4.65 -6.26 -27.33
CA GLU A 105 -3.76 -5.95 -28.44
C GLU A 105 -2.74 -4.84 -28.11
N MET A 106 -3.09 -3.88 -27.23
CA MET A 106 -2.16 -2.83 -26.82
C MET A 106 -1.07 -3.34 -25.86
N TYR A 107 -1.35 -4.40 -25.09
CA TYR A 107 -0.38 -4.95 -24.13
C TYR A 107 0.62 -5.90 -24.78
N ASN A 108 0.18 -6.73 -25.74
CA ASN A 108 1.07 -7.70 -26.39
C ASN A 108 2.12 -7.06 -27.30
N ASN A 109 1.84 -5.91 -27.92
CA ASN A 109 2.80 -5.24 -28.81
C ASN A 109 3.93 -4.50 -28.08
N ASN A 110 3.81 -4.23 -26.78
CA ASN A 110 4.85 -3.55 -26.00
C ASN A 110 5.85 -4.50 -25.34
N ILE A 111 5.52 -5.80 -25.24
CA ILE A 111 6.39 -6.80 -24.60
C ILE A 111 7.59 -7.14 -25.50
N SER A 112 7.47 -6.98 -26.81
CA SER A 112 8.56 -7.24 -27.77
C SER A 112 9.59 -6.10 -27.87
N LEU A 113 9.34 -4.95 -27.24
CA LEU A 113 10.26 -3.80 -27.16
C LEU A 113 10.96 -3.73 -25.78
N ILE A 114 11.33 -4.89 -25.21
CA ILE A 114 12.24 -5.00 -24.07
C ILE A 114 13.65 -4.65 -24.54
N ASN A 115 13.79 -3.35 -24.72
CA ASN A 115 14.93 -2.63 -25.21
C ASN A 115 15.74 -2.17 -23.96
N PRO A 116 17.05 -1.86 -24.07
CA PRO A 116 17.91 -1.46 -22.94
C PRO A 116 17.49 -0.16 -22.22
N TYR A 117 16.36 0.43 -22.62
CA TYR A 117 15.72 1.59 -21.98
C TYR A 117 15.18 1.30 -20.57
N ILE A 118 15.02 0.03 -20.18
CA ILE A 118 14.63 -0.37 -18.82
C ILE A 118 15.63 0.13 -17.78
N ASN A 119 16.93 -0.01 -18.06
CA ASN A 119 17.97 0.46 -17.15
C ASN A 119 18.07 2.00 -17.12
N MET A 120 17.53 2.66 -18.15
CA MET A 120 17.58 4.12 -18.29
C MET A 120 16.54 4.83 -17.43
N MET A 121 15.47 4.17 -16.97
CA MET A 121 14.47 4.80 -16.10
C MET A 121 15.04 5.15 -14.72
N MET A 122 15.86 4.26 -14.15
CA MET A 122 16.54 4.52 -12.87
C MET A 122 17.64 5.57 -13.01
N VAL A 123 18.41 5.52 -14.10
CA VAL A 123 19.43 6.54 -14.39
C VAL A 123 18.79 7.92 -14.60
N LYS A 124 17.60 7.98 -15.21
CA LYS A 124 16.86 9.23 -15.38
C LYS A 124 16.49 9.90 -14.05
N LEU A 125 16.22 9.14 -12.98
CA LEU A 125 15.88 9.73 -11.67
C LEU A 125 17.02 10.62 -11.13
N TYR A 126 18.27 10.20 -11.33
CA TYR A 126 19.44 10.94 -10.86
C TYR A 126 19.98 11.96 -11.88
N SER A 127 19.59 11.86 -13.15
CA SER A 127 19.97 12.84 -14.17
C SER A 127 19.17 14.13 -14.05
N PHE A 128 19.75 15.27 -14.45
CA PHE A 128 19.01 16.51 -14.60
C PHE A 128 17.91 16.38 -15.67
N PRO A 129 16.70 16.95 -15.48
CA PRO A 129 16.28 17.81 -14.36
C PRO A 129 15.70 17.07 -13.15
N SER A 130 15.32 15.80 -13.28
CA SER A 130 14.69 15.00 -12.20
C SER A 130 15.58 14.82 -10.98
N GLY A 131 16.90 14.86 -11.15
CA GLY A 131 17.87 14.80 -10.06
C GLY A 131 17.65 15.89 -9.00
N LEU A 132 17.16 17.08 -9.39
CA LEU A 132 16.81 18.14 -8.43
C LEU A 132 15.69 17.70 -7.48
N MET A 133 14.69 16.98 -7.99
CA MET A 133 13.61 16.46 -7.17
C MET A 133 14.12 15.37 -6.20
N THR A 134 15.06 14.53 -6.64
CA THR A 134 15.68 13.54 -5.73
C THR A 134 16.46 14.20 -4.61
N LEU A 135 17.17 15.29 -4.90
CA LEU A 135 17.92 16.06 -3.90
C LEU A 135 16.98 16.69 -2.86
N MET A 136 15.82 17.21 -3.28
CA MET A 136 14.79 17.72 -2.36
C MET A 136 14.26 16.63 -1.42
N ILE A 137 14.03 15.40 -1.91
CA ILE A 137 13.55 14.28 -1.07
C ILE A 137 14.61 13.87 -0.04
N ILE A 138 15.89 13.86 -0.41
CA ILE A 138 16.99 13.54 0.52
C ILE A 138 17.05 14.56 1.66
N ILE A 139 16.97 15.85 1.35
CA ILE A 139 16.96 16.92 2.36
C ILE A 139 15.72 16.79 3.26
N TYR A 140 14.56 16.49 2.69
CA TYR A 140 13.33 16.26 3.46
C TYR A 140 13.49 15.10 4.44
N LEU A 141 13.98 13.93 3.99
CA LEU A 141 14.20 12.78 4.86
C LEU A 141 15.19 13.09 5.99
N LEU A 142 16.28 13.80 5.70
CA LEU A 142 17.24 14.24 6.71
C LEU A 142 16.60 15.16 7.75
N PHE A 143 15.79 16.13 7.30
CA PHE A 143 15.06 17.01 8.20
C PHE A 143 14.08 16.24 9.10
N THR A 144 13.32 15.29 8.54
CA THR A 144 12.40 14.46 9.33
C THR A 144 13.11 13.65 10.41
N LEU A 145 14.31 13.11 10.12
CA LEU A 145 15.10 12.37 11.11
C LEU A 145 15.52 13.26 12.28
N ILE A 146 15.99 14.48 12.00
CA ILE A 146 16.36 15.45 13.04
C ILE A 146 15.15 15.77 13.92
N VAL A 147 14.00 16.10 13.30
CA VAL A 147 12.77 16.42 14.03
C VAL A 147 12.29 15.26 14.89
N VAL A 148 12.23 14.03 14.35
CA VAL A 148 11.81 12.84 15.10
C VAL A 148 12.75 12.56 16.27
N SER A 149 14.07 12.69 16.08
CA SER A 149 15.04 12.49 17.17
C SER A 149 14.87 13.50 18.32
N ASN A 150 14.51 14.75 17.99
CA ASN A 150 14.22 15.78 19.00
C ASN A 150 12.91 15.48 19.75
N ILE A 151 11.88 14.96 19.07
CA ILE A 151 10.60 14.59 19.71
C ILE A 151 10.81 13.41 20.68
N VAL A 152 11.54 12.38 20.27
CA VAL A 152 11.81 11.20 21.12
C VAL A 152 12.70 11.57 22.32
N GLY A 153 13.57 12.58 22.19
CA GLY A 153 14.44 13.06 23.25
C GLY A 153 13.73 13.74 24.43
N ILE A 154 12.43 14.04 24.32
CA ILE A 154 11.64 14.64 25.40
C ILE A 154 11.32 13.56 26.44
N LYS A 155 12.16 13.45 27.47
CA LYS A 155 11.93 12.56 28.62
C LYS A 155 10.76 13.09 29.45
N PHE A 156 9.55 12.60 29.18
CA PHE A 156 8.47 12.75 30.14
C PHE A 156 8.74 11.87 31.36
N SER A 157 8.58 12.47 32.54
CA SER A 157 8.48 11.79 33.84
C SER A 157 7.58 10.54 33.74
N PRO A 158 7.87 9.44 34.46
CA PRO A 158 7.20 8.16 34.26
C PRO A 158 5.67 8.27 34.18
N LEU A 159 5.08 7.64 33.16
CA LEU A 159 3.63 7.53 32.90
C LEU A 159 2.85 6.81 34.02
N ARG A 160 3.53 6.37 35.09
CA ARG A 160 2.92 5.84 36.30
C ARG A 160 3.49 6.59 37.50
N SER A 161 2.64 7.35 38.18
CA SER A 161 2.96 7.81 39.54
C SER A 161 3.14 6.57 40.42
N TYR A 162 4.27 6.48 41.11
CA TYR A 162 4.43 5.54 42.21
C TYR A 162 3.48 5.98 43.33
N SER A 163 2.34 5.29 43.43
CA SER A 163 1.62 5.06 44.68
C SER A 163 1.75 3.58 45.01
#